data_AF-A0A4R4U2E4-F1
#
_entry.id   AF-A0A4R4U2E4-F1
#
_cell.length_a   1.000
_cell.length_b   1.000
_cell.length_c   1.000
_cell.angle_alpha   90.00
_cell.angle_beta   90.00
_cell.angle_gamma   90.00
#
_symmetry.space_group_name_H-M   'P 1'
#
loop_
_entity.id
_entity.type
_entity.pdbx_description
1 polymer ?
#
loop_
_entity_poly.entity_id
_entity_poly.type
_entity_poly.pdbx_seq_one_letter_code
_entity_poly.pdbx_strand_id
1 'polypeptide(L)'
;MSTSPQGSALDELRAAYHEQLTRLAAERDAARRQARRAQAQADVAKADLASLQSRVHELLNAAARHLPGLPAVEAPATPELPAAKRALPAAPDASDASGTSDGGTRSARAA
;
A
#
# COMPACT_ATOMS: atom_id res chain seq x y z
N MET A 1 -17.05 -41.91 -28.21
CA MET A 1 -16.82 -40.72 -27.36
C MET A 1 -16.80 -39.50 -28.26
N SER A 2 -17.91 -38.78 -28.34
CA SER A 2 -18.03 -37.61 -29.20
C SER A 2 -18.01 -36.37 -28.33
N THR A 3 -16.84 -35.77 -28.15
CA THR A 3 -16.72 -34.42 -27.59
C THR A 3 -17.22 -33.46 -28.65
N SER A 4 -18.43 -32.92 -28.47
CA SER A 4 -19.02 -31.99 -29.42
C SER A 4 -18.12 -30.77 -29.60
N PRO A 5 -17.90 -30.28 -30.83
CA PRO A 5 -16.99 -29.16 -31.12
C PRO A 5 -17.37 -27.84 -30.41
N GLN A 6 -18.61 -27.73 -29.92
CA GLN A 6 -19.08 -26.62 -29.11
C GLN A 6 -18.47 -26.63 -27.70
N GLY A 7 -18.15 -27.79 -27.15
CA GLY A 7 -17.49 -27.92 -25.84
C GLY A 7 -16.05 -27.40 -25.88
N SER A 8 -15.29 -27.76 -26.93
CA SER A 8 -13.91 -27.30 -27.09
C SER A 8 -13.82 -25.78 -27.31
N ALA A 9 -14.74 -25.18 -28.08
CA ALA A 9 -14.76 -23.74 -28.30
C ALA A 9 -15.04 -22.91 -27.01
N LEU A 10 -15.88 -23.42 -26.11
CA LEU A 10 -16.14 -22.77 -24.81
C LEU A 10 -14.94 -22.90 -23.87
N ASP A 11 -14.26 -24.04 -23.89
CA ASP A 11 -13.06 -24.25 -23.08
C ASP A 11 -11.88 -23.40 -23.57
N GLU A 12 -11.75 -23.20 -24.89
CA GLU A 12 -10.80 -22.26 -25.48
C GLU A 12 -11.08 -20.81 -25.05
N LEU A 13 -12.35 -20.37 -25.06
CA LEU A 13 -12.71 -19.03 -24.60
C LEU A 13 -12.43 -18.84 -23.10
N ARG A 14 -12.75 -19.85 -22.28
CA ARG A 14 -12.43 -19.84 -20.85
C ARG A 14 -10.93 -19.77 -20.62
N ALA A 15 -10.14 -20.56 -21.35
CA ALA A 15 -8.69 -20.55 -21.26
C ALA A 15 -8.12 -19.16 -21.63
N ALA A 16 -8.55 -18.57 -22.74
CA ALA A 16 -8.13 -17.24 -23.15
C ALA A 16 -8.47 -16.17 -22.11
N TYR A 17 -9.65 -16.24 -21.49
CA TYR A 17 -10.03 -15.31 -20.44
C TYR A 17 -9.20 -15.50 -19.16
N HIS A 18 -8.94 -16.75 -18.77
CA HIS A 18 -8.07 -17.06 -17.63
C HIS A 18 -6.64 -16.57 -17.85
N GLU A 19 -6.10 -16.70 -19.06
CA GLU A 19 -4.80 -16.13 -19.43
C GLU A 19 -4.80 -14.60 -19.31
N GLN A 20 -5.85 -13.93 -19.81
CA GLN A 20 -5.99 -12.48 -19.67
C GLN A 20 -6.04 -12.03 -18.21
N LEU A 21 -6.83 -12.71 -17.37
CA LEU A 21 -6.90 -12.41 -15.94
C LEU A 21 -5.56 -12.64 -15.24
N THR A 22 -4.85 -13.71 -15.60
CA THR A 22 -3.54 -14.03 -15.04
C THR A 22 -2.52 -12.96 -15.41
N ARG A 23 -2.52 -12.52 -16.68
CA ARG A 23 -1.67 -11.42 -17.15
C ARG A 23 -1.96 -10.13 -16.40
N LEU A 24 -3.23 -9.76 -16.26
CA LEU A 24 -3.64 -8.54 -15.55
C LEU A 24 -3.22 -8.58 -14.06
N ALA A 25 -3.36 -9.73 -13.41
CA ALA A 25 -2.90 -9.92 -12.03
C ALA A 25 -1.38 -9.75 -11.92
N ALA A 26 -0.61 -10.31 -12.86
CA ALA A 26 0.84 -10.17 -12.90
C ALA A 26 1.28 -8.72 -13.10
N GLU A 27 0.63 -8.00 -14.02
CA GLU A 27 0.88 -6.57 -14.28
C GLU A 27 0.57 -5.71 -13.04
N ARG A 28 -0.57 -5.96 -12.38
CA ARG A 28 -0.92 -5.29 -11.12
C ARG A 28 0.12 -5.54 -10.03
N ASP A 29 0.58 -6.77 -9.89
CA ASP A 29 1.53 -7.11 -8.85
C ASP A 29 2.93 -6.53 -9.15
N ALA A 30 3.32 -6.44 -10.42
CA ALA A 30 4.50 -5.70 -10.84
C ALA A 30 4.40 -4.20 -10.50
N ALA A 31 3.27 -3.55 -10.82
CA ALA A 31 3.01 -2.15 -10.47
C ALA A 31 3.04 -1.92 -8.96
N ARG A 32 2.46 -2.82 -8.16
CA ARG A 32 2.52 -2.76 -6.68
C ARG A 32 3.94 -2.85 -6.16
N ARG A 33 4.78 -3.74 -6.70
CA ARG A 33 6.19 -3.84 -6.33
C ARG A 33 6.95 -2.56 -6.69
N GLN A 34 6.69 -1.98 -7.86
CA GLN A 34 7.30 -0.73 -8.28
C GLN A 34 6.90 0.43 -7.36
N ALA A 35 5.62 0.54 -7.00
CA ALA A 35 5.13 1.57 -6.08
C ALA A 35 5.81 1.46 -4.70
N ARG A 36 5.96 0.24 -4.16
CA ARG A 36 6.66 0.02 -2.87
C ARG A 36 8.13 0.44 -2.94
N ARG A 37 8.82 0.14 -4.04
CA ARG A 37 10.22 0.55 -4.26
C ARG A 37 10.35 2.07 -4.34
N ALA A 38 9.47 2.72 -5.10
CA ALA A 38 9.45 4.17 -5.23
C ALA A 38 9.18 4.85 -3.88
N GLN A 39 8.24 4.31 -3.08
CA GLN A 39 7.97 4.82 -1.74
C GLN A 39 9.19 4.71 -0.82
N ALA A 40 9.86 3.54 -0.81
CA ALA A 40 11.08 3.36 -0.01
C ALA A 40 12.19 4.34 -0.43
N GLN A 41 12.35 4.59 -1.73
CA GLN A 41 13.30 5.60 -2.24
C GLN A 41 12.93 7.02 -1.80
N ALA A 42 11.63 7.37 -1.84
CA ALA A 42 11.16 8.68 -1.37
C ALA A 42 11.41 8.88 0.13
N ASP A 43 11.24 7.83 0.94
CA ASP A 43 11.46 7.91 2.38
C ASP A 43 12.96 8.06 2.72
N VAL A 44 13.84 7.38 1.98
CA VAL A 44 15.30 7.60 2.07
C VAL A 44 15.65 9.03 1.68
N ALA A 45 15.14 9.53 0.54
CA ALA A 45 15.42 10.90 0.09
C ALA A 45 14.95 11.97 1.09
N LYS A 46 13.82 11.76 1.78
CA LYS A 46 13.37 12.64 2.87
C LYS A 46 14.32 12.63 4.06
N ALA A 47 14.82 11.45 4.44
CA ALA A 47 15.80 11.33 5.52
C ALA A 47 17.12 12.05 5.16
N ASP A 48 17.58 11.88 3.92
CA ASP A 48 18.79 12.55 3.41
C ASP A 48 18.62 14.07 3.40
N LEU A 49 17.45 14.59 2.98
CA LEU A 49 17.14 16.01 3.04
C LEU A 49 17.15 16.55 4.47
N ALA A 50 16.54 15.83 5.43
CA ALA A 50 16.56 16.23 6.83
C ALA A 50 17.99 16.24 7.42
N SER A 51 18.80 15.24 7.08
CA SER A 51 20.21 15.18 7.47
C SER A 51 21.02 16.34 6.90
N LEU A 52 20.83 16.65 5.61
CA LEU A 52 21.46 17.80 4.95
C LEU A 52 21.05 19.12 5.60
N GLN A 53 19.76 19.30 5.90
CA GLN A 53 19.25 20.50 6.58
C GLN A 53 19.87 20.66 7.97
N SER A 54 19.98 19.58 8.76
CA SER A 54 20.65 19.61 10.07
C SER A 54 22.11 20.04 9.92
N ARG A 55 22.84 19.45 8.96
CA ARG A 55 24.26 19.76 8.75
C ARG A 55 24.47 21.20 8.27
N VAL A 56 23.60 21.71 7.40
CA VAL A 56 23.63 23.12 6.98
C VAL A 56 23.40 24.04 8.18
N HIS A 57 22.41 23.73 9.02
CA HIS A 57 22.12 24.52 10.21
C HIS A 57 23.29 24.50 11.22
N GLU A 58 23.92 23.35 11.42
CA GLU A 58 25.15 23.24 12.24
C GLU A 58 26.29 24.09 11.69
N LEU A 59 26.52 24.05 10.37
CA LEU A 59 27.55 24.85 9.71
C LEU A 59 27.28 26.35 9.81
N LEU A 60 26.04 26.78 9.61
CA LEU A 60 25.64 28.18 9.76
C LEU A 60 25.81 28.65 11.21
N ASN A 61 25.44 27.83 12.20
CA ASN A 61 25.66 28.14 13.61
C ASN A 61 27.14 28.21 13.96
N ALA A 62 27.98 27.32 13.42
CA ALA A 62 29.42 27.36 13.60
C ALA A 62 30.01 28.64 12.98
N ALA A 63 29.60 28.97 11.75
CA ALA A 63 30.04 30.19 11.07
C ALA A 63 29.62 31.46 11.84
N ALA A 64 28.40 31.52 12.36
CA ALA A 64 27.91 32.65 13.15
C ALA A 64 28.74 32.89 14.42
N ARG A 65 29.30 31.85 15.04
CA ARG A 65 30.22 31.98 16.19
C ARG A 65 31.57 32.57 15.81
N HIS A 66 32.02 32.32 14.58
CA HIS A 66 33.34 32.76 14.11
C HIS A 66 33.30 34.07 13.31
N LEU A 67 32.12 34.53 12.88
CA LEU A 67 31.94 35.76 12.10
C LEU A 67 30.84 36.65 12.71
N PRO A 68 31.20 37.64 13.54
CA PRO A 68 30.24 38.57 14.10
C PRO A 68 29.65 39.46 12.97
N GLY A 69 28.39 39.23 12.62
CA GLY A 69 27.67 39.94 11.55
C GLY A 69 26.74 39.06 10.69
N LEU A 70 26.73 37.75 10.89
CA LEU A 70 25.77 36.87 10.21
C LEU A 70 24.36 37.03 10.80
N PRO A 71 23.31 37.08 9.96
CA PRO A 71 21.93 37.08 10.44
C PRO A 71 21.66 35.81 11.25
N ALA A 72 20.89 35.95 12.34
CA ALA A 72 20.51 34.83 13.20
C ALA A 72 19.78 33.76 12.37
N VAL A 73 20.17 32.51 12.55
CA VAL A 73 19.60 31.37 11.82
C VAL A 73 18.15 31.19 12.28
N GLU A 74 17.18 31.52 11.43
CA GLU A 74 15.80 31.06 11.61
C GLU A 74 15.77 29.54 11.50
N ALA A 75 15.10 28.88 12.45
CA ALA A 75 14.95 27.44 12.47
C ALA A 75 14.33 26.94 11.16
N PRO A 76 14.71 25.73 10.67
CA PRO A 76 14.21 25.23 9.41
C PRO A 76 12.68 25.19 9.43
N ALA A 77 12.05 25.89 8.48
CA ALA A 77 10.62 25.85 8.29
C ALA A 77 10.20 24.39 8.11
N THR A 78 9.44 23.85 9.07
CA THR A 78 8.88 22.51 8.96
C THR A 78 8.02 22.47 7.70
N PRO A 79 8.30 21.59 6.73
CA PRO A 79 7.44 21.45 5.57
C PRO A 79 6.07 20.95 6.07
N GLU A 80 5.05 21.81 5.97
CA GLU A 80 3.65 21.39 6.12
C GLU A 80 3.32 20.41 4.99
N LEU A 81 3.53 19.12 5.26
CA LEU A 81 3.10 18.06 4.36
C LEU A 81 1.57 18.11 4.30
N PRO A 82 0.95 18.21 3.10
CA PRO A 82 -0.50 18.15 3.00
C PRO A 82 -0.97 16.83 3.61
N ALA A 83 -1.90 16.92 4.56
CA ALA A 83 -2.45 15.77 5.27
C ALA A 83 -2.92 14.73 4.24
N ALA A 84 -2.23 13.59 4.21
CA ALA A 84 -2.66 12.46 3.41
C ALA A 84 -4.10 12.13 3.80
N LYS A 85 -5.04 12.34 2.86
CA LYS A 85 -6.44 11.94 3.04
C LYS A 85 -6.45 10.44 3.33
N ARG A 86 -6.62 10.08 4.61
CA ARG A 86 -6.85 8.70 5.04
C ARG A 86 -8.10 8.20 4.29
N ALA A 87 -7.90 7.28 3.36
CA ALA A 87 -9.02 6.50 2.84
C ALA A 87 -9.57 5.68 4.02
N LEU A 88 -10.85 5.88 4.33
CA LEU A 88 -11.57 5.11 5.34
C LEU A 88 -11.54 3.61 4.97
N PRO A 89 -11.37 2.70 5.94
CA PRO A 89 -11.53 1.28 5.67
C PRO A 89 -12.98 1.00 5.27
N ALA A 90 -13.18 0.26 4.18
CA ALA A 90 -14.49 -0.26 3.80
C ALA A 90 -15.03 -1.13 4.94
N ALA A 91 -16.25 -0.85 5.39
CA ALA A 91 -16.94 -1.65 6.39
C ALA A 91 -17.10 -3.10 5.91
N PRO A 92 -17.05 -4.10 6.80
CA PRO A 92 -17.48 -5.45 6.45
C PRO A 92 -19.00 -5.42 6.26
N ASP A 93 -19.46 -5.68 5.03
CA ASP A 93 -20.87 -5.96 4.79
C ASP A 93 -21.25 -7.25 5.54
N ALA A 94 -21.89 -7.06 6.69
CA ALA A 94 -22.81 -8.03 7.25
C ALA A 94 -24.04 -8.04 6.32
N SER A 95 -24.07 -8.96 5.37
CA SER A 95 -25.33 -9.46 4.80
C SER A 95 -25.64 -10.81 5.42
N ASP A 96 -26.69 -10.75 6.23
CA ASP A 96 -27.29 -11.76 7.07
C ASP A 96 -28.10 -12.78 6.24
N ALA A 97 -28.34 -13.95 6.85
CA ALA A 97 -29.42 -14.90 6.59
C ALA A 97 -29.52 -15.66 5.25
N SER A 98 -29.08 -16.93 5.27
CA SER A 98 -29.90 -18.06 4.76
C SER A 98 -29.33 -19.41 5.22
N GLY A 99 -30.08 -20.16 6.02
CA GLY A 99 -29.79 -21.58 6.29
C GLY A 99 -30.10 -22.14 7.68
N THR A 100 -31.20 -21.75 8.33
CA THR A 100 -31.73 -22.46 9.51
C THR A 100 -32.74 -23.52 9.11
N SER A 101 -32.26 -24.75 8.95
CA SER A 101 -32.95 -26.03 9.13
C SER A 101 -31.85 -27.08 8.91
N ASP A 102 -31.48 -28.00 9.78
CA ASP A 102 -32.22 -28.89 10.66
C ASP A 102 -31.15 -29.76 11.36
N GLY A 103 -31.41 -30.32 12.53
CA GLY A 103 -30.52 -31.32 13.13
C GLY A 103 -30.19 -31.08 14.59
N GLY A 104 -31.18 -31.31 15.46
CA GLY A 104 -31.00 -31.23 16.90
C GLY A 104 -30.10 -32.30 17.52
N THR A 105 -29.85 -32.06 18.81
CA THR A 105 -29.37 -32.98 19.86
C THR A 105 -27.88 -33.34 19.88
N ARG A 106 -27.14 -32.71 20.81
CA ARG A 106 -26.68 -33.35 22.07
C ARG A 106 -25.76 -32.40 22.83
N SER A 107 -26.35 -31.71 23.80
CA SER A 107 -25.64 -31.10 24.93
C SER A 107 -25.39 -32.20 25.97
N ALA A 108 -24.14 -32.61 26.12
CA ALA A 108 -23.52 -33.31 27.25
C ALA A 108 -22.02 -33.40 26.90
N ARG A 109 -21.03 -32.99 27.70
CA ARG A 109 -20.92 -32.99 29.17
C ARG A 109 -19.69 -32.14 29.54
N ALA A 110 -19.83 -31.33 30.57
CA ALA A 110 -18.72 -30.79 31.36
C ALA A 110 -18.38 -31.76 32.50
N ALA A 111 -17.12 -31.73 32.94
CA ALA A 111 -16.49 -32.48 34.05
C ALA A 111 -16.21 -33.97 33.80
#